data_AF-A0A2V9V392-F1
#
_entry.id   AF-A0A2V9V392-F1
#
_cell.length_a   1.000
_cell.length_b   1.000
_cell.length_c   1.000
_cell.angle_alpha   90.00
_cell.angle_beta   90.00
_cell.angle_gamma   90.00
#
_symmetry.space_group_name_H-M   'P 1'
#
loop_
_entity.id
_entity.type
_entity.pdbx_description
1 polymer ?
#
loop_
_entity_poly.entity_id
_entity_poly.type
_entity_poly.pdbx_seq_one_letter_code
_entity_poly.pdbx_strand_id
1 'polypeptide(L)'
;AAGDAIFTEKNTRETWTALRDKLRGEQNLIIIFGSEIRAADVASLVKFGSGIAGAKFVCLADYANSRGAADMGLYPDLLPGYHRVADTGKFHAEWGSIPATAGLTLPEMVEAAKTDKLKALYVVGANPLGHLSIDPWVFSKSFVVVQEMFLTETAFIADVVLPAANAYEKSGTFTNTCGDLQILKKAGEVTGTKSDFEMIVRIADAMGFEVRKLVPFVAGERADMGQSRGAQSGEADRHAVWLEAHGLEPKMSPLEPTAILDEIQRLVPGYDVSRINLLAGNDQHTTLSHSGPGAVHNPELIVPANDNLFSSGTLGRYSKALHNVMESRTQQTSEVAAD
;
A
#
# COMPACT_ATOMS: atom_id res chain seq x y z
N ALA A 1 21.94 -16.64 15.25
CA ALA A 1 22.60 -17.76 15.96
C ALA A 1 22.00 -18.06 17.35
N ALA A 2 21.24 -17.17 18.01
CA ALA A 2 20.65 -17.44 19.34
C ALA A 2 19.14 -17.83 19.32
N GLY A 3 18.45 -17.75 18.17
CA GLY A 3 17.01 -18.00 18.06
C GLY A 3 16.64 -19.46 17.86
N ASP A 4 17.45 -20.23 17.13
CA ASP A 4 17.06 -21.57 16.66
C ASP A 4 17.06 -22.65 17.75
N ALA A 5 17.65 -22.37 18.92
CA ALA A 5 17.71 -23.31 20.04
C ALA A 5 16.46 -23.29 20.95
N ILE A 6 15.53 -22.34 20.74
CA ILE A 6 14.42 -22.09 21.67
C ILE A 6 13.16 -22.91 21.31
N PHE A 7 13.03 -23.44 20.10
CA PHE A 7 11.83 -24.16 19.65
C PHE A 7 11.96 -25.69 19.77
N THR A 8 12.38 -26.18 20.94
CA THR A 8 12.28 -27.62 21.27
C THR A 8 11.17 -27.83 22.30
N GLU A 9 10.46 -28.97 22.23
CA GLU A 9 9.21 -29.30 22.95
C GLU A 9 9.27 -29.32 24.50
N LYS A 10 10.25 -28.66 25.13
CA LYS A 10 10.41 -28.55 26.60
C LYS A 10 10.63 -27.11 27.07
N ASN A 11 9.83 -26.17 26.60
CA ASN A 11 9.87 -24.82 27.15
C ASN A 11 9.07 -24.72 28.45
N THR A 12 9.76 -24.59 29.59
CA THR A 12 9.14 -24.34 30.89
C THR A 12 8.93 -22.83 31.09
N ARG A 13 8.08 -22.43 32.04
CA ARG A 13 7.89 -21.02 32.40
C ARG A 13 9.21 -20.34 32.80
N GLU A 14 10.14 -21.11 33.36
CA GLU A 14 11.46 -20.64 33.78
C GLU A 14 12.34 -20.27 32.58
N THR A 15 12.32 -21.07 31.50
CA THR A 15 13.11 -20.76 30.29
C THR A 15 12.63 -19.48 29.62
N TRP A 16 11.32 -19.26 29.53
CA TRP A 16 10.74 -18.02 29.01
C TRP A 16 11.05 -16.80 29.90
N THR A 17 11.04 -16.98 31.22
CA THR A 17 11.39 -15.90 32.17
C THR A 17 12.85 -15.51 32.02
N ALA A 18 13.76 -16.50 31.93
CA ALA A 18 15.18 -16.26 31.72
C ALA A 18 15.46 -15.55 30.38
N LEU A 19 14.78 -15.95 29.30
CA LEU A 19 14.89 -15.28 28.00
C LEU A 19 14.42 -13.82 28.08
N ARG A 20 13.25 -13.57 28.67
CA ARG A 20 12.71 -12.21 28.85
C ARG A 20 13.70 -11.32 29.59
N ASP A 21 14.26 -11.82 30.69
CA ASP A 21 15.17 -11.02 31.52
C ASP A 21 16.51 -10.79 30.82
N LYS A 22 17.00 -11.76 30.03
CA LYS A 22 18.15 -11.56 29.13
C LYS A 22 17.87 -10.47 28.11
N LEU A 23 16.74 -10.53 27.40
CA LEU A 23 16.35 -9.53 26.40
C LEU A 23 16.21 -8.12 26.99
N ARG A 24 15.74 -8.00 28.24
CA ARG A 24 15.68 -6.71 28.96
C ARG A 24 17.05 -6.10 29.27
N GLY A 25 18.09 -6.93 29.36
CA GLY A 25 19.45 -6.47 29.58
C GLY A 25 20.17 -6.01 28.31
N GLU A 26 19.61 -6.29 27.13
CA GLU A 26 20.18 -5.88 25.85
C GLU A 26 19.92 -4.39 25.54
N GLN A 27 20.64 -3.85 24.56
CA GLN A 27 20.44 -2.49 24.03
C GLN A 27 20.33 -2.55 22.51
N ASN A 28 19.63 -1.58 21.92
CA ASN A 28 19.48 -1.44 20.47
C ASN A 28 18.87 -2.69 19.78
N LEU A 29 17.95 -3.37 20.47
CA LEU A 29 17.30 -4.57 19.94
C LEU A 29 16.43 -4.22 18.72
N ILE A 30 16.54 -5.01 17.66
CA ILE A 30 15.62 -4.95 16.52
C ILE A 30 14.57 -6.05 16.70
N ILE A 31 13.32 -5.63 16.88
CA ILE A 31 12.17 -6.53 17.05
C ILE A 31 11.42 -6.56 15.72
N ILE A 32 11.51 -7.69 15.03
CA ILE A 32 10.80 -7.95 13.78
C ILE A 32 9.62 -8.86 14.11
N PHE A 33 8.42 -8.48 13.69
CA PHE A 33 7.21 -9.29 13.85
C PHE A 33 6.34 -9.15 12.61
N GLY A 34 5.66 -10.22 12.24
CA GLY A 34 4.69 -10.22 11.16
C GLY A 34 3.28 -10.42 11.68
N SER A 35 2.48 -11.03 10.82
CA SER A 35 1.06 -11.25 11.06
C SER A 35 0.77 -12.27 12.18
N GLU A 36 1.76 -12.92 12.76
CA GLU A 36 1.60 -13.80 13.93
C GLU A 36 1.32 -13.02 15.23
N ILE A 37 1.66 -11.72 15.29
CA ILE A 37 1.34 -10.84 16.43
C ILE A 37 0.23 -9.89 16.00
N ARG A 38 -0.93 -9.98 16.65
CA ARG A 38 -2.12 -9.19 16.29
C ARG A 38 -2.74 -8.51 17.49
N ALA A 39 -3.59 -7.53 17.22
CA ALA A 39 -4.45 -6.94 18.20
C ALA A 39 -3.75 -6.51 19.51
N ALA A 40 -4.26 -6.98 20.65
CA ALA A 40 -3.71 -6.66 21.96
C ALA A 40 -2.26 -7.14 22.14
N ASP A 41 -1.81 -8.14 21.37
CA ASP A 41 -0.44 -8.64 21.42
C ASP A 41 0.55 -7.63 20.84
N VAL A 42 0.13 -6.82 19.85
CA VAL A 42 0.97 -5.72 19.33
C VAL A 42 1.23 -4.70 20.44
N ALA A 43 0.19 -4.29 21.17
CA ALA A 43 0.35 -3.37 22.30
C ALA A 43 1.25 -3.96 23.39
N SER A 44 1.16 -5.27 23.65
CA SER A 44 2.00 -5.98 24.60
C SER A 44 3.47 -6.04 24.16
N LEU A 45 3.72 -6.32 22.88
CA LEU A 45 5.05 -6.34 22.29
C LEU A 45 5.70 -4.94 22.29
N VAL A 46 4.94 -3.91 21.91
CA VAL A 46 5.39 -2.52 21.96
C VAL A 46 5.73 -2.13 23.39
N LYS A 47 4.84 -2.42 24.35
CA LYS A 47 5.11 -2.16 25.78
C LYS A 47 6.37 -2.84 26.28
N PHE A 48 6.64 -4.07 25.84
CA PHE A 48 7.87 -4.79 26.18
C PHE A 48 9.10 -4.09 25.58
N GLY A 49 9.10 -3.86 24.27
CA GLY A 49 10.26 -3.30 23.57
C GLY A 49 10.53 -1.83 23.94
N SER A 50 9.50 -1.03 24.22
CA SER A 50 9.68 0.34 24.75
C SER A 50 10.40 0.40 26.09
N GLY A 51 10.45 -0.71 26.84
CA GLY A 51 11.24 -0.84 28.07
C GLY A 51 12.73 -1.11 27.83
N ILE A 52 13.15 -1.34 26.58
CA ILE A 52 14.52 -1.66 26.20
C ILE A 52 15.14 -0.43 25.51
N ALA A 53 16.28 0.04 26.01
CA ALA A 53 16.93 1.24 25.49
C ALA A 53 17.38 1.04 24.03
N GLY A 54 16.91 1.94 23.15
CA GLY A 54 17.26 1.93 21.73
C GLY A 54 16.53 0.87 20.89
N ALA A 55 15.52 0.18 21.44
CA ALA A 55 14.77 -0.81 20.69
C ALA A 55 14.07 -0.20 19.46
N LYS A 56 14.11 -0.91 18.34
CA LYS A 56 13.43 -0.57 17.10
C LYS A 56 12.47 -1.69 16.71
N PHE A 57 11.38 -1.32 16.05
CA PHE A 57 10.34 -2.24 15.62
C PHE A 57 10.26 -2.27 14.10
N VAL A 58 10.11 -3.47 13.54
CA VAL A 58 9.81 -3.69 12.13
C VAL A 58 8.58 -4.57 12.06
N CYS A 59 7.45 -3.99 11.65
CA CYS A 59 6.20 -4.71 11.44
C CYS A 59 6.14 -5.17 9.97
N LEU A 60 6.25 -6.46 9.71
CA LEU A 60 6.16 -7.01 8.36
C LEU A 60 4.71 -6.93 7.85
N ALA A 61 4.46 -5.97 6.96
CA ALA A 61 3.16 -5.77 6.35
C ALA A 61 2.90 -6.72 5.16
N ASP A 62 1.63 -6.91 4.79
CA ASP A 62 1.21 -7.93 3.83
C ASP A 62 1.66 -7.69 2.38
N TYR A 63 1.85 -6.43 1.96
CA TYR A 63 2.17 -6.06 0.59
C TYR A 63 3.31 -5.05 0.49
N ALA A 64 3.95 -5.00 -0.70
CA ALA A 64 5.12 -4.18 -0.98
C ALA A 64 4.94 -2.68 -0.68
N ASN A 65 3.70 -2.17 -0.78
CA ASN A 65 3.37 -0.76 -0.49
C ASN A 65 2.41 -0.57 0.68
N SER A 66 2.20 -1.57 1.55
CA SER A 66 1.18 -1.43 2.60
C SER A 66 1.44 -0.21 3.49
N ARG A 67 2.71 0.09 3.78
CA ARG A 67 3.08 1.33 4.48
C ARG A 67 2.76 2.57 3.66
N GLY A 68 3.14 2.62 2.38
CA GLY A 68 2.82 3.75 1.51
C GLY A 68 1.31 3.98 1.37
N ALA A 69 0.50 2.93 1.25
CA ALA A 69 -0.95 3.03 1.23
C ALA A 69 -1.52 3.61 2.54
N ALA A 70 -0.99 3.17 3.68
CA ALA A 70 -1.34 3.72 4.98
C ALA A 70 -0.95 5.20 5.10
N ASP A 71 0.26 5.56 4.68
CA ASP A 71 0.76 6.93 4.66
C ASP A 71 -0.08 7.83 3.74
N MET A 72 -0.61 7.29 2.63
CA MET A 72 -1.51 7.99 1.72
C MET A 72 -2.97 8.02 2.21
N GLY A 73 -3.25 7.56 3.43
CA GLY A 73 -4.59 7.67 4.03
C GLY A 73 -5.59 6.68 3.46
N LEU A 74 -5.17 5.48 3.05
CA LEU A 74 -6.09 4.41 2.63
C LEU A 74 -6.82 3.79 3.84
N TYR A 75 -7.51 4.65 4.59
CA TYR A 75 -8.31 4.35 5.77
C TYR A 75 -9.65 5.10 5.67
N PRO A 76 -10.73 4.57 6.28
CA PRO A 76 -12.03 5.22 6.24
C PRO A 76 -12.06 6.56 6.98
N ASP A 77 -11.16 6.79 7.93
CA ASP A 77 -11.19 7.91 8.88
C ASP A 77 -9.98 8.85 8.78
N LEU A 78 -8.96 8.50 7.99
CA LEU A 78 -7.71 9.24 7.87
C LEU A 78 -7.47 9.72 6.43
N LEU A 79 -6.96 10.94 6.32
CA LEU A 79 -6.38 11.56 5.15
C LEU A 79 -4.86 11.25 5.11
N PRO A 80 -4.17 11.51 3.97
CA PRO A 80 -2.73 11.26 3.87
C PRO A 80 -1.95 11.91 5.01
N GLY A 81 -0.90 11.25 5.50
CA GLY A 81 -0.13 11.70 6.66
C GLY A 81 -0.78 11.42 8.00
N TYR A 82 -1.76 10.51 8.06
CA TYR A 82 -2.51 10.17 9.28
C TYR A 82 -3.25 11.36 9.90
N HIS A 83 -3.70 12.29 9.06
CA HIS A 83 -4.57 13.39 9.47
C HIS A 83 -6.01 12.89 9.59
N ARG A 84 -6.72 13.16 10.68
CA ARG A 84 -8.11 12.72 10.80
C ARG A 84 -8.98 13.49 9.81
N VAL A 85 -9.95 12.81 9.20
CA VAL A 85 -10.86 13.46 8.24
C VAL A 85 -11.69 14.59 8.88
N ALA A 86 -11.96 14.47 10.18
CA ALA A 86 -12.67 15.47 10.98
C ALA A 86 -11.86 16.73 11.29
N ASP A 87 -10.53 16.68 11.16
CA ASP A 87 -9.66 17.80 11.49
C ASP A 87 -9.60 18.77 10.31
N THR A 88 -9.99 20.02 10.54
CA THR A 88 -9.81 21.09 9.55
C THR A 88 -8.32 21.38 9.39
N GLY A 89 -7.77 21.18 8.19
CA GLY A 89 -6.33 21.22 7.95
C GLY A 89 -5.98 21.53 6.50
N LYS A 90 -4.72 21.28 6.12
CA LYS A 90 -4.19 21.57 4.77
C LYS A 90 -5.03 20.96 3.65
N PHE A 91 -5.49 19.72 3.83
CA PHE A 91 -6.33 19.03 2.85
C PHE A 91 -7.68 19.70 2.63
N HIS A 92 -8.37 20.15 3.69
CA HIS A 92 -9.63 20.89 3.56
C HIS A 92 -9.44 22.25 2.86
N ALA A 93 -8.28 22.89 3.05
CA ALA A 93 -7.95 24.13 2.34
C ALA A 93 -7.66 23.89 0.84
N GLU A 94 -7.06 22.75 0.50
CA GLU A 94 -6.61 22.46 -0.86
C GLU A 94 -7.65 21.74 -1.71
N TRP A 95 -8.23 20.67 -1.20
CA TRP A 95 -9.22 19.84 -1.90
C TRP A 95 -10.66 20.35 -1.70
N GLY A 96 -10.86 21.31 -0.80
CA GLY A 96 -12.16 21.92 -0.51
C GLY A 96 -13.03 21.03 0.37
N SER A 97 -14.24 20.72 -0.09
CA SER A 97 -15.26 20.03 0.70
C SER A 97 -14.93 18.53 0.88
N ILE A 98 -14.22 18.21 1.96
CA ILE A 98 -13.97 16.82 2.39
C ILE A 98 -15.02 16.43 3.44
N PRO A 99 -15.57 15.19 3.40
CA PRO A 99 -16.47 14.70 4.45
C PRO A 99 -15.84 14.78 5.85
N ALA A 100 -16.54 15.32 6.84
CA ALA A 100 -16.02 15.40 8.22
C ALA A 100 -16.19 14.11 9.04
N THR A 101 -16.97 13.14 8.52
CA THR A 101 -17.27 11.87 9.18
C THR A 101 -16.46 10.74 8.55
N ALA A 102 -16.01 9.80 9.39
CA ALA A 102 -15.38 8.57 8.92
C ALA A 102 -16.32 7.80 7.99
N GLY A 103 -15.73 7.19 6.96
CA GLY A 103 -16.39 6.22 6.08
C GLY A 103 -16.61 4.87 6.75
N LEU A 104 -17.19 3.94 6.00
CA LEU A 104 -17.39 2.56 6.45
C LEU A 104 -16.10 1.76 6.31
N THR A 105 -15.80 0.90 7.27
CA THR A 105 -14.82 -0.19 7.14
C THR A 105 -15.37 -1.30 6.23
N LEU A 106 -14.51 -2.18 5.72
CA LEU A 106 -14.95 -3.29 4.85
C LEU A 106 -16.04 -4.19 5.49
N PRO A 107 -15.95 -4.61 6.78
CA PRO A 107 -17.04 -5.34 7.44
C PRO A 107 -18.34 -4.53 7.52
N GLU A 108 -18.24 -3.22 7.78
CA GLU A 108 -19.42 -2.35 7.79
C GLU A 108 -20.02 -2.16 6.40
N MET A 109 -19.19 -2.14 5.34
CA MET A 109 -19.66 -2.16 3.95
C MET A 109 -20.41 -3.45 3.64
N VAL A 110 -19.94 -4.60 4.12
CA VAL A 110 -20.63 -5.90 4.00
C VAL A 110 -22.00 -5.86 4.67
N GLU A 111 -22.09 -5.35 5.91
CA GLU A 111 -23.38 -5.21 6.61
C GLU A 111 -24.30 -4.17 5.94
N ALA A 112 -23.74 -3.08 5.42
CA ALA A 112 -24.49 -2.09 4.65
C ALA A 112 -25.02 -2.68 3.34
N ALA A 113 -24.27 -3.55 2.67
CA ALA A 113 -24.72 -4.25 1.46
C ALA A 113 -25.87 -5.22 1.76
N LYS A 114 -25.78 -6.02 2.84
CA LYS A 114 -26.86 -6.91 3.30
C LYS A 114 -28.17 -6.16 3.57
N THR A 115 -28.06 -4.95 4.13
CA THR A 115 -29.20 -4.08 4.45
C THR A 115 -29.59 -3.13 3.31
N ASP A 116 -29.07 -3.33 2.10
CA ASP A 116 -29.37 -2.55 0.89
C ASP A 116 -29.05 -1.04 1.01
N LYS A 117 -28.13 -0.69 1.92
CA LYS A 117 -27.62 0.68 2.11
C LYS A 117 -26.40 0.99 1.25
N LEU A 118 -25.60 -0.02 0.89
CA LEU A 118 -24.47 0.14 -0.03
C LEU A 118 -24.94 -0.05 -1.48
N LYS A 119 -25.01 1.05 -2.25
CA LYS A 119 -25.51 1.03 -3.63
C LYS A 119 -24.43 0.88 -4.69
N ALA A 120 -23.20 1.27 -4.39
CA ALA A 120 -22.06 1.12 -5.29
C ALA A 120 -20.83 0.70 -4.48
N LEU A 121 -20.02 -0.17 -5.08
CA LEU A 121 -18.74 -0.61 -4.54
C LEU A 121 -17.69 -0.52 -5.65
N TYR A 122 -16.62 0.23 -5.43
CA TYR A 122 -15.48 0.31 -6.34
C TYR A 122 -14.25 -0.29 -5.67
N VAL A 123 -13.78 -1.42 -6.19
CA VAL A 123 -12.63 -2.16 -5.67
C VAL A 123 -11.43 -1.92 -6.57
N VAL A 124 -10.29 -1.54 -5.98
CA VAL A 124 -9.06 -1.24 -6.71
C VAL A 124 -7.93 -2.14 -6.21
N GLY A 125 -7.43 -3.02 -7.09
CA GLY A 125 -6.27 -3.89 -6.83
C GLY A 125 -6.41 -4.78 -5.59
N ALA A 126 -7.62 -5.24 -5.29
CA ALA A 126 -7.93 -6.01 -4.09
C ALA A 126 -8.94 -7.13 -4.38
N ASN A 127 -8.87 -8.19 -3.58
CA ASN A 127 -9.77 -9.34 -3.69
C ASN A 127 -10.42 -9.70 -2.34
N PRO A 128 -11.29 -8.82 -1.78
CA PRO A 128 -11.91 -9.04 -0.48
C PRO A 128 -12.72 -10.35 -0.38
N LEU A 129 -13.37 -10.79 -1.47
CA LEU A 129 -14.17 -12.01 -1.46
C LEU A 129 -13.31 -13.26 -1.28
N GLY A 130 -12.22 -13.37 -2.04
CA GLY A 130 -11.30 -14.50 -1.92
C GLY A 130 -10.48 -14.46 -0.63
N HIS A 131 -10.10 -13.27 -0.17
CA HIS A 131 -9.23 -13.12 0.99
C HIS A 131 -9.94 -13.31 2.33
N LEU A 132 -11.16 -12.78 2.47
CA LEU A 132 -11.92 -12.79 3.73
C LEU A 132 -13.06 -13.81 3.74
N SER A 133 -13.14 -14.66 2.72
CA SER A 133 -14.23 -15.66 2.56
C SER A 133 -15.62 -15.03 2.68
N ILE A 134 -15.79 -13.82 2.15
CA ILE A 134 -17.08 -13.13 2.14
C ILE A 134 -17.98 -13.79 1.11
N ASP A 135 -19.23 -14.08 1.49
CA ASP A 135 -20.24 -14.60 0.57
C ASP A 135 -20.45 -13.62 -0.60
N PRO A 136 -20.18 -14.02 -1.86
CA PRO A 136 -20.32 -13.14 -3.02
C PRO A 136 -21.73 -12.56 -3.19
N TRP A 137 -22.77 -13.25 -2.71
CA TRP A 137 -24.16 -12.80 -2.82
C TRP A 137 -24.46 -11.53 -2.02
N VAL A 138 -23.61 -11.18 -1.04
CA VAL A 138 -23.75 -9.96 -0.23
C VAL A 138 -23.83 -8.71 -1.10
N PHE A 139 -23.05 -8.65 -2.17
CA PHE A 139 -22.97 -7.46 -3.04
C PHE A 139 -23.93 -7.52 -4.24
N SER A 140 -24.81 -8.52 -4.33
CA SER A 140 -25.73 -8.70 -5.46
C SER A 140 -26.70 -7.54 -5.73
N LYS A 141 -26.92 -6.66 -4.73
CA LYS A 141 -27.76 -5.45 -4.86
C LYS A 141 -26.96 -4.16 -5.03
N SER A 142 -25.64 -4.25 -5.00
CA SER A 142 -24.73 -3.12 -5.20
C SER A 142 -24.24 -3.12 -6.65
N PHE A 143 -24.02 -1.95 -7.23
CA PHE A 143 -23.29 -1.83 -8.49
C PHE A 143 -21.78 -1.97 -8.22
N VAL A 144 -21.16 -3.03 -8.71
CA VAL A 144 -19.78 -3.40 -8.39
C VAL A 144 -18.85 -3.11 -9.57
N VAL A 145 -17.88 -2.23 -9.35
CA VAL A 145 -16.79 -1.92 -10.28
C VAL A 145 -15.50 -2.48 -9.71
N VAL A 146 -14.74 -3.22 -10.51
CA VAL A 146 -13.45 -3.80 -10.08
C VAL A 146 -12.36 -3.38 -11.05
N GLN A 147 -11.32 -2.75 -10.51
CA GLN A 147 -10.11 -2.43 -11.21
C GLN A 147 -9.01 -3.40 -10.83
N GLU A 148 -8.64 -4.28 -11.75
CA GLU A 148 -7.82 -5.44 -11.44
C GLU A 148 -7.05 -5.94 -12.67
N MET A 149 -5.93 -6.63 -12.42
CA MET A 149 -5.09 -7.24 -13.45
C MET A 149 -5.59 -8.62 -13.87
N PHE A 150 -6.22 -9.36 -12.96
CA PHE A 150 -6.68 -10.73 -13.16
C PHE A 150 -8.16 -10.90 -12.83
N LEU A 151 -8.81 -11.91 -13.39
CA LEU A 151 -10.19 -12.23 -13.06
C LEU A 151 -10.26 -12.97 -11.71
N THR A 152 -10.17 -12.23 -10.62
CA THR A 152 -10.29 -12.70 -9.23
C THR A 152 -11.74 -13.04 -8.85
N GLU A 153 -11.95 -13.64 -7.68
CA GLU A 153 -13.29 -13.90 -7.12
C GLU A 153 -14.12 -12.63 -7.03
N THR A 154 -13.50 -11.51 -6.64
CA THR A 154 -14.17 -10.20 -6.59
C THR A 154 -14.48 -9.68 -7.98
N ALA A 155 -13.56 -9.81 -8.94
CA ALA A 155 -13.80 -9.41 -10.33
C ALA A 155 -14.89 -10.26 -11.01
N PHE A 156 -15.07 -11.51 -10.60
CA PHE A 156 -16.05 -12.42 -11.19
C PHE A 156 -17.51 -11.99 -10.97
N ILE A 157 -17.79 -11.32 -9.85
CA ILE A 157 -19.14 -10.79 -9.55
C ILE A 157 -19.33 -9.34 -9.99
N ALA A 158 -18.31 -8.71 -10.56
CA ALA A 158 -18.36 -7.29 -10.91
C ALA A 158 -19.30 -7.04 -12.09
N ASP A 159 -20.05 -5.93 -12.03
CA ASP A 159 -20.80 -5.42 -13.18
C ASP A 159 -19.85 -4.84 -14.24
N VAL A 160 -18.74 -4.25 -13.80
CA VAL A 160 -17.72 -3.66 -14.65
C VAL A 160 -16.32 -4.06 -14.17
N VAL A 161 -15.51 -4.58 -15.09
CA VAL A 161 -14.07 -4.84 -14.86
C VAL A 161 -13.23 -3.86 -15.67
N LEU A 162 -12.33 -3.14 -14.99
CA LEU A 162 -11.40 -2.18 -15.56
C LEU A 162 -9.97 -2.77 -15.54
N PRO A 163 -9.36 -3.06 -16.70
CA PRO A 163 -8.03 -3.69 -16.76
C PRO A 163 -6.92 -2.78 -16.23
N ALA A 164 -6.35 -3.14 -15.09
CA ALA A 164 -5.26 -2.40 -14.45
C ALA A 164 -3.88 -2.79 -14.98
N ALA A 165 -2.99 -1.80 -15.09
CA ALA A 165 -1.59 -2.00 -15.42
C ALA A 165 -0.80 -2.57 -14.24
N ASN A 166 0.11 -3.50 -14.53
CA ASN A 166 0.98 -4.07 -13.51
C ASN A 166 2.08 -3.07 -13.05
N ALA A 167 2.82 -3.40 -11.99
CA ALA A 167 3.87 -2.55 -11.46
C ALA A 167 4.96 -2.19 -12.49
N TYR A 168 5.29 -3.09 -13.40
CA TYR A 168 6.28 -2.88 -14.45
C TYR A 168 5.73 -2.16 -15.69
N GLU A 169 4.41 -1.96 -15.76
CA GLU A 169 3.70 -1.25 -16.84
C GLU A 169 3.33 0.19 -16.45
N LYS A 170 3.62 0.58 -15.20
CA LYS A 170 3.37 1.91 -14.67
C LYS A 170 4.59 2.47 -13.96
N SER A 171 4.53 3.75 -13.66
CA SER A 171 5.56 4.48 -12.93
C SER A 171 4.95 5.08 -11.67
N GLY A 172 5.78 5.37 -10.67
CA GLY A 172 5.33 5.90 -9.39
C GLY A 172 6.37 5.70 -8.31
N THR A 173 5.90 5.59 -7.07
CA THR A 173 6.75 5.33 -5.91
C THR A 173 6.15 4.25 -5.01
N PHE A 174 7.03 3.52 -4.34
CA PHE A 174 6.69 2.55 -3.30
C PHE A 174 7.41 2.91 -2.01
N THR A 175 6.72 2.83 -0.87
CA THR A 175 7.30 2.96 0.46
C THR A 175 7.37 1.58 1.09
N ASN A 176 8.58 1.08 1.29
CA ASN A 176 8.80 -0.25 1.85
C ASN A 176 8.40 -0.30 3.35
N THR A 177 8.44 -1.49 3.93
CA THR A 177 8.13 -1.73 5.35
C THR A 177 8.97 -0.87 6.32
N CYS A 178 10.25 -0.66 6.00
CA CYS A 178 11.16 0.14 6.81
C CYS A 178 10.88 1.64 6.71
N GLY A 179 10.12 2.08 5.71
CA GLY A 179 9.81 3.49 5.45
C GLY A 179 10.66 4.11 4.36
N ASP A 180 11.40 3.32 3.58
CA ASP A 180 12.19 3.86 2.49
C ASP A 180 11.34 3.99 1.23
N LEU A 181 11.27 5.22 0.73
CA LEU A 181 10.61 5.58 -0.52
C LEU A 181 11.52 5.23 -1.70
N GLN A 182 10.96 4.56 -2.69
CA GLN A 182 11.65 4.03 -3.86
C GLN A 182 10.90 4.41 -5.14
N ILE A 183 11.63 4.68 -6.23
CA ILE A 183 11.01 4.94 -7.53
C ILE A 183 10.66 3.62 -8.24
N LEU A 184 9.42 3.54 -8.72
CA LEU A 184 8.99 2.58 -9.72
C LEU A 184 9.16 3.17 -11.11
N LYS A 185 10.03 2.56 -11.91
CA LYS A 185 10.20 2.90 -13.33
C LYS A 185 9.45 1.88 -14.18
N LYS A 186 8.62 2.37 -15.11
CA LYS A 186 7.98 1.56 -16.13
C LYS A 186 9.03 0.82 -16.97
N ALA A 187 8.88 -0.50 -17.08
CA ALA A 187 9.77 -1.38 -17.84
C ALA A 187 9.20 -1.75 -19.21
N GLY A 188 7.87 -1.73 -19.39
CA GLY A 188 7.23 -2.10 -20.64
C GLY A 188 5.88 -1.39 -20.86
N GLU A 189 5.46 -1.32 -22.12
CA GLU A 189 4.15 -0.80 -22.53
C GLU A 189 3.24 -1.97 -22.91
N VAL A 190 2.00 -1.97 -22.42
CA VAL A 190 0.99 -2.97 -22.80
C VAL A 190 -0.26 -2.25 -23.26
N THR A 191 -0.79 -2.68 -24.40
CA THR A 191 -2.02 -2.11 -24.97
C THR A 191 -3.24 -2.61 -24.22
N GLY A 192 -4.15 -1.70 -23.88
CA GLY A 192 -5.46 -2.04 -23.30
C GLY A 192 -5.54 -1.97 -21.77
N THR A 193 -4.42 -1.79 -21.08
CA THR A 193 -4.38 -1.50 -19.64
C THR A 193 -4.11 -0.02 -19.38
N LYS A 194 -4.44 0.44 -18.17
CA LYS A 194 -4.16 1.81 -17.70
C LYS A 194 -3.61 1.78 -16.29
N SER A 195 -2.89 2.84 -15.90
CA SER A 195 -2.50 2.98 -14.49
C SER A 195 -3.76 3.19 -13.63
N ASP A 196 -3.67 2.79 -12.37
CA ASP A 196 -4.80 2.90 -11.45
C ASP A 196 -5.28 4.33 -11.29
N PHE A 197 -4.32 5.24 -11.14
CA PHE A 197 -4.58 6.67 -10.98
C PHE A 197 -5.22 7.27 -12.24
N GLU A 198 -4.77 6.89 -13.45
CA GLU A 198 -5.37 7.37 -14.70
C GLU A 198 -6.86 7.00 -14.78
N MET A 199 -7.22 5.78 -14.40
CA MET A 199 -8.62 5.35 -14.41
C MET A 199 -9.46 6.11 -13.40
N ILE A 200 -8.96 6.32 -12.18
CA ILE A 200 -9.65 7.11 -11.14
C ILE A 200 -9.89 8.54 -11.62
N VAL A 201 -8.88 9.19 -12.21
CA VAL A 201 -9.00 10.56 -12.76
C VAL A 201 -10.04 10.61 -13.89
N ARG A 202 -10.03 9.63 -14.80
CA ARG A 202 -11.02 9.56 -15.90
C ARG A 202 -12.45 9.35 -15.39
N ILE A 203 -12.64 8.53 -14.36
CA ILE A 203 -13.94 8.34 -13.72
C ILE A 203 -14.40 9.66 -13.08
N ALA A 204 -13.52 10.35 -12.36
CA ALA A 204 -13.84 11.64 -11.76
C ALA A 204 -14.24 12.69 -12.81
N ASP A 205 -13.51 12.79 -13.92
CA ASP A 205 -13.85 13.67 -15.06
C ASP A 205 -15.22 13.31 -15.66
N ALA A 206 -15.49 12.02 -15.86
CA ALA A 206 -16.79 11.53 -16.36
C ALA A 206 -17.95 11.80 -15.38
N MET A 207 -17.68 11.89 -14.07
CA MET A 207 -18.65 12.29 -13.05
C MET A 207 -18.85 13.81 -12.97
N GLY A 208 -18.16 14.60 -13.82
CA GLY A 208 -18.27 16.05 -13.87
C GLY A 208 -17.38 16.77 -12.86
N PHE A 209 -16.41 16.08 -12.25
CA PHE A 209 -15.43 16.73 -11.38
C PHE A 209 -14.42 17.49 -12.24
N GLU A 210 -14.06 18.71 -11.84
CA GLU A 210 -13.05 19.50 -12.53
C GLU A 210 -11.64 19.02 -12.18
N VAL A 211 -11.22 17.91 -12.80
CA VAL A 211 -9.91 17.28 -12.57
C VAL A 211 -8.73 18.22 -12.86
N ARG A 212 -8.98 19.30 -13.61
CA ARG A 212 -8.02 20.37 -13.88
C ARG A 212 -7.52 21.11 -12.64
N LYS A 213 -8.27 21.03 -11.54
CA LYS A 213 -7.93 21.64 -10.25
C LYS A 213 -7.17 20.70 -9.32
N LEU A 214 -7.34 19.39 -9.47
CA LEU A 214 -6.72 18.38 -8.61
C LEU A 214 -5.28 18.07 -9.00
N VAL A 215 -4.94 18.39 -10.23
CA VAL A 215 -3.60 18.18 -10.76
C VAL A 215 -3.16 19.50 -11.36
N PRO A 216 -1.92 19.94 -11.20
CA PRO A 216 -1.46 21.16 -11.86
C PRO A 216 -1.47 20.94 -13.38
N PHE A 217 -2.59 21.30 -14.03
CA PHE A 217 -2.64 21.41 -15.49
C PHE A 217 -1.87 22.68 -15.87
N VAL A 218 -0.55 22.57 -15.97
CA VAL A 218 0.24 23.66 -16.54
C VAL A 218 -0.21 23.82 -18.00
N ALA A 219 -0.64 25.02 -18.38
CA ALA A 219 -1.05 25.33 -19.75
C ALA A 219 0.17 25.20 -20.67
N GLY A 220 0.29 24.06 -21.35
CA GLY A 220 1.33 23.77 -22.32
C GLY A 220 0.86 22.68 -23.25
N GLU A 221 1.28 22.74 -24.51
CA GLU A 221 0.93 21.70 -25.48
C GLU A 221 1.37 20.32 -25.00
N ARG A 222 0.48 19.36 -25.28
CA ARG A 222 0.50 17.96 -24.90
C ARG A 222 1.74 17.26 -25.50
N ALA A 223 2.86 17.32 -24.81
CA ALA A 223 3.96 16.39 -25.04
C ALA A 223 3.58 15.08 -24.34
N ASP A 224 2.87 14.22 -25.06
CA ASP A 224 2.83 12.80 -24.77
C ASP A 224 4.28 12.29 -24.87
N MET A 225 5.00 12.24 -23.75
CA MET A 225 6.34 11.68 -23.66
C MET A 225 6.31 10.14 -23.70
N GLY A 226 5.23 9.54 -24.19
CA GLY A 226 5.24 8.17 -24.69
C GLY A 226 6.08 8.03 -25.96
N GLN A 227 7.36 8.44 -26.00
CA GLN A 227 8.31 8.11 -27.08
C GLN A 227 9.78 8.34 -26.64
N SER A 228 10.36 7.46 -25.82
CA SER A 228 11.76 7.12 -26.04
C SER A 228 11.96 5.63 -25.87
N ARG A 229 11.89 4.93 -27.00
CA ARG A 229 12.54 3.62 -27.19
C ARG A 229 13.89 3.60 -26.46
N GLY A 230 14.02 2.76 -25.43
CA GLY A 230 15.31 2.20 -25.00
C GLY A 230 16.54 3.12 -24.95
N ALA A 231 16.38 4.40 -24.61
CA ALA A 231 17.52 5.31 -24.49
C ALA A 231 18.05 5.20 -23.06
N GLN A 232 19.01 4.29 -22.89
CA GLN A 232 20.10 4.32 -21.90
C GLN A 232 19.81 5.17 -20.65
N SER A 233 19.53 4.49 -19.54
CA SER A 233 19.24 5.04 -18.21
C SER A 233 20.24 6.09 -17.67
N GLY A 234 21.29 6.47 -18.39
CA GLY A 234 22.23 7.53 -18.02
C GLY A 234 22.06 8.87 -18.76
N GLU A 235 21.26 8.98 -19.82
CA GLU A 235 21.03 10.28 -20.52
C GLU A 235 19.77 11.02 -20.05
N ALA A 236 18.69 10.28 -19.78
CA ALA A 236 17.48 10.86 -19.17
C ALA A 236 17.77 11.44 -17.76
N ASP A 237 18.59 10.74 -16.97
CA ASP A 237 18.99 11.17 -15.62
C ASP A 237 19.87 12.44 -15.67
N ARG A 238 20.77 12.56 -16.66
CA ARG A 238 21.60 13.77 -16.84
C ARG A 238 20.80 14.97 -17.31
N HIS A 239 19.81 14.75 -18.15
CA HIS A 239 18.94 15.83 -18.63
C HIS A 239 18.01 16.34 -17.53
N ALA A 240 17.44 15.45 -16.71
CA ALA A 240 16.64 15.83 -15.54
C ALA A 240 17.46 16.62 -14.50
N VAL A 241 18.68 16.15 -14.18
CA VAL A 241 19.61 16.86 -13.27
C VAL A 241 20.02 18.22 -13.84
N TRP A 242 20.23 18.33 -15.16
CA TRP A 242 20.55 19.60 -15.81
C TRP A 242 19.37 20.58 -15.80
N LEU A 243 18.15 20.10 -16.06
CA LEU A 243 16.92 20.88 -16.04
C LEU A 243 16.67 21.49 -14.65
N GLU A 244 16.79 20.69 -13.59
CA GLU A 244 16.63 21.13 -12.21
C GLU A 244 17.73 22.12 -11.78
N ALA A 245 19.00 21.87 -12.15
CA ALA A 245 20.11 22.78 -11.86
C ALA A 245 19.97 24.17 -12.51
N HIS A 246 19.15 24.29 -13.56
CA HIS A 246 18.87 25.54 -14.26
C HIS A 246 17.47 26.10 -13.97
N GLY A 247 16.74 25.53 -13.01
CA GLY A 247 15.38 25.97 -12.65
C GLY A 247 14.36 25.81 -13.78
N LEU A 248 14.59 24.85 -14.69
CA LEU A 248 13.72 24.56 -15.82
C LEU A 248 12.89 23.31 -15.49
N GLU A 249 11.64 23.48 -15.07
CA GLU A 249 10.75 22.35 -14.82
C GLU A 249 10.24 21.75 -16.15
N PRO A 250 10.45 20.44 -16.40
CA PRO A 250 9.82 19.78 -17.55
C PRO A 250 8.29 19.89 -17.41
N LYS A 251 7.61 20.25 -18.51
CA LYS A 251 6.15 20.42 -18.53
C LYS A 251 5.49 19.07 -18.32
N MET A 252 4.78 18.90 -17.21
CA MET A 252 4.28 17.58 -16.81
C MET A 252 2.82 17.40 -17.21
N SER A 253 2.52 16.21 -17.75
CA SER A 253 1.14 15.76 -17.83
C SER A 253 0.60 15.57 -16.40
N PRO A 254 -0.68 15.84 -16.14
CA PRO A 254 -1.32 15.55 -14.86
C PRO A 254 -1.33 14.06 -14.50
N LEU A 255 -0.98 13.18 -15.44
CA LEU A 255 -0.84 11.76 -15.20
C LEU A 255 0.63 11.36 -14.93
N GLU A 256 1.56 12.31 -14.91
CA GLU A 256 2.96 12.03 -14.60
C GLU A 256 3.12 11.74 -13.09
N PRO A 257 3.74 10.62 -12.71
CA PRO A 257 3.90 10.24 -11.32
C PRO A 257 4.72 11.25 -10.50
N THR A 258 5.59 12.01 -11.16
CA THR A 258 6.39 13.08 -10.55
C THR A 258 5.53 14.26 -10.07
N ALA A 259 4.46 14.62 -10.80
CA ALA A 259 3.54 15.67 -10.36
C ALA A 259 2.77 15.25 -9.11
N ILE A 260 2.41 13.98 -9.04
CA ILE A 260 1.74 13.40 -7.87
C ILE A 260 2.71 13.31 -6.70
N LEU A 261 3.97 12.95 -6.96
CA LEU A 261 5.00 12.99 -5.92
C LEU A 261 5.18 14.42 -5.37
N ASP A 262 5.15 15.47 -6.21
CA ASP A 262 5.20 16.86 -5.74
C ASP A 262 4.10 17.20 -4.74
N GLU A 263 2.86 16.79 -5.04
CA GLU A 263 1.74 16.96 -4.12
C GLU A 263 1.99 16.21 -2.81
N ILE A 264 2.44 14.94 -2.90
CA ILE A 264 2.75 14.10 -1.73
C ILE A 264 3.83 14.75 -0.87
N GLN A 265 4.95 15.19 -1.45
CA GLN A 265 6.05 15.80 -0.68
C GLN A 265 5.63 17.09 0.02
N ARG A 266 4.71 17.85 -0.57
CA ARG A 266 4.20 19.09 0.01
C ARG A 266 3.17 18.86 1.12
N LEU A 267 2.33 17.83 0.98
CA LEU A 267 1.18 17.60 1.86
C LEU A 267 1.43 16.56 2.94
N VAL A 268 2.17 15.49 2.64
CA VAL A 268 2.35 14.34 3.52
C VAL A 268 3.61 14.53 4.38
N PRO A 269 3.48 14.60 5.72
CA PRO A 269 4.63 14.71 6.60
C PRO A 269 5.61 13.56 6.40
N GLY A 270 6.91 13.86 6.34
CA GLY A 270 7.96 12.84 6.22
C GLY A 270 8.30 12.41 4.79
N TYR A 271 7.56 12.91 3.78
CA TYR A 271 7.83 12.64 2.37
C TYR A 271 8.66 13.74 1.68
N ASP A 272 8.98 14.83 2.37
CA ASP A 272 9.94 15.85 1.91
C ASP A 272 11.37 15.26 1.92
N VAL A 273 11.69 14.52 0.86
CA VAL A 273 12.93 13.76 0.68
C VAL A 273 13.67 14.20 -0.58
N SER A 274 14.97 13.90 -0.66
CA SER A 274 15.80 14.34 -1.78
C SER A 274 15.39 13.68 -3.10
N ARG A 275 14.91 14.50 -4.02
CA ARG A 275 14.56 14.08 -5.38
C ARG A 275 15.76 13.60 -6.18
N ILE A 276 16.89 14.28 -6.05
CA ILE A 276 18.13 13.93 -6.74
C ILE A 276 18.55 12.51 -6.36
N ASN A 277 18.45 12.17 -5.08
CA ASN A 277 18.81 10.84 -4.62
C ASN A 277 17.85 9.76 -5.16
N LEU A 278 16.54 10.04 -5.16
CA LEU A 278 15.54 9.14 -5.73
C LEU A 278 15.77 8.90 -7.23
N LEU A 279 15.98 9.97 -8.00
CA LEU A 279 16.22 9.88 -9.44
C LEU A 279 17.52 9.14 -9.78
N ALA A 280 18.55 9.30 -8.94
CA ALA A 280 19.79 8.54 -9.02
C ALA A 280 19.63 7.04 -8.67
N GLY A 281 18.43 6.60 -8.30
CA GLY A 281 18.12 5.21 -7.98
C GLY A 281 18.37 4.83 -6.53
N ASN A 282 18.65 5.80 -5.65
CA ASN A 282 18.73 5.55 -4.21
C ASN A 282 17.34 5.60 -3.59
N ASP A 283 17.12 4.81 -2.55
CA ASP A 283 15.95 4.93 -1.69
C ASP A 283 16.10 6.10 -0.71
N GLN A 284 14.98 6.67 -0.25
CA GLN A 284 14.99 7.75 0.73
C GLN A 284 14.12 7.41 1.93
N HIS A 285 14.73 7.39 3.10
CA HIS A 285 14.02 7.10 4.34
C HIS A 285 13.00 8.20 4.68
N THR A 286 11.74 7.82 4.82
CA THR A 286 10.65 8.69 5.27
C THR A 286 10.55 8.66 6.79
N THR A 287 10.47 9.84 7.40
CA THR A 287 10.26 9.98 8.84
C THR A 287 8.93 10.66 9.11
N LEU A 288 7.92 9.89 9.48
CA LEU A 288 6.65 10.43 9.95
C LEU A 288 6.90 11.15 11.28
N SER A 289 6.91 12.48 11.24
CA SER A 289 7.22 13.31 12.41
C SER A 289 6.02 13.50 13.33
N HIS A 290 4.80 13.40 12.80
CA HIS A 290 3.55 13.59 13.54
C HIS A 290 2.46 12.69 12.94
N SER A 291 1.99 11.70 13.70
CA SER A 291 0.64 11.15 13.51
C SER A 291 -0.28 11.87 14.48
N GLY A 292 -1.45 12.32 14.01
CA GLY A 292 -2.51 12.76 14.93
C GLY A 292 -2.93 11.60 15.84
N PRO A 293 -3.79 11.82 16.85
CA PRO A 293 -4.42 10.72 17.56
C PRO A 293 -5.23 9.90 16.56
N GLY A 294 -4.64 8.79 16.08
CA GLY A 294 -5.29 7.85 15.19
C GLY A 294 -6.62 7.41 15.77
N ALA A 295 -7.63 7.14 14.94
CA ALA A 295 -8.83 6.55 15.47
C ALA A 295 -8.53 5.18 16.10
N VAL A 296 -9.37 4.78 17.04
CA VAL A 296 -9.32 3.43 17.60
C VAL A 296 -9.73 2.48 16.48
N HIS A 297 -8.74 1.86 15.83
CA HIS A 297 -8.99 0.75 14.92
C HIS A 297 -9.36 -0.47 15.73
N ASN A 298 -10.34 -1.26 15.26
CA ASN A 298 -10.63 -2.56 15.83
C ASN A 298 -9.55 -3.54 15.36
N PRO A 299 -8.60 -3.93 16.21
CA PRO A 299 -7.44 -4.66 15.74
C PRO A 299 -7.75 -6.09 15.30
N GLU A 300 -8.91 -6.63 15.72
CA GLU A 300 -9.43 -7.93 15.31
C GLU A 300 -9.78 -7.98 13.80
N LEU A 301 -9.90 -6.81 13.15
CA LEU A 301 -10.16 -6.73 11.71
C LEU A 301 -8.91 -6.92 10.84
N ILE A 302 -7.73 -7.00 11.44
CA ILE A 302 -6.47 -7.22 10.72
C ILE A 302 -6.27 -8.73 10.54
N VAL A 303 -6.54 -9.20 9.32
CA VAL A 303 -6.42 -10.61 8.94
C VAL A 303 -5.15 -10.79 8.09
N PRO A 304 -4.34 -11.83 8.35
CA PRO A 304 -3.10 -12.08 7.63
C PRO A 304 -3.38 -12.48 6.18
N ALA A 305 -2.59 -11.99 5.22
CA ALA A 305 -2.58 -12.55 3.87
C ALA A 305 -2.16 -14.04 3.85
N ASN A 306 -1.43 -14.49 4.88
CA ASN A 306 -0.75 -15.79 4.95
C ASN A 306 0.18 -16.05 3.75
N ASP A 307 0.66 -14.97 3.14
CA ASP A 307 1.63 -15.02 2.06
C ASP A 307 3.06 -15.14 2.61
N ASN A 308 3.92 -15.82 1.86
CA ASN A 308 5.36 -15.90 2.11
C ASN A 308 6.14 -15.33 0.94
N LEU A 309 7.47 -15.40 1.00
CA LEU A 309 8.36 -14.87 -0.03
C LEU A 309 8.07 -15.41 -1.46
N PHE A 310 7.46 -16.59 -1.56
CA PHE A 310 7.19 -17.30 -2.81
C PHE A 310 5.69 -17.49 -3.09
N SER A 311 4.81 -16.90 -2.30
CA SER A 311 3.36 -16.97 -2.51
C SER A 311 2.75 -15.57 -2.60
N SER A 312 1.62 -15.52 -3.28
CA SER A 312 0.76 -14.35 -3.32
C SER A 312 -0.65 -14.87 -3.52
N GLY A 313 -1.60 -14.45 -2.67
CA GLY A 313 -2.98 -14.94 -2.74
C GLY A 313 -3.64 -14.74 -4.12
N THR A 314 -3.29 -13.66 -4.81
CA THR A 314 -3.75 -13.40 -6.19
C THR A 314 -2.72 -13.81 -7.23
N LEU A 315 -1.49 -13.29 -7.18
CA LEU A 315 -0.51 -13.49 -8.26
C LEU A 315 -0.02 -14.93 -8.37
N GLY A 316 0.04 -15.66 -7.24
CA GLY A 316 0.52 -17.03 -7.19
C GLY A 316 -0.24 -17.91 -8.19
N ARG A 317 -1.58 -17.81 -8.21
CA ARG A 317 -2.46 -18.61 -9.07
C ARG A 317 -2.23 -18.42 -10.58
N TYR A 318 -1.72 -17.26 -10.98
CA TYR A 318 -1.49 -16.91 -12.38
C TYR A 318 -0.01 -16.94 -12.77
N SER A 319 0.91 -17.19 -11.83
CA SER A 319 2.34 -17.10 -12.06
C SER A 319 2.98 -18.46 -12.31
N LYS A 320 3.28 -18.75 -13.58
CA LYS A 320 4.07 -19.93 -13.97
C LYS A 320 5.45 -19.95 -13.30
N ALA A 321 6.06 -18.78 -13.10
CA ALA A 321 7.38 -18.68 -12.49
C ALA A 321 7.35 -19.09 -11.01
N LEU A 322 6.35 -18.62 -10.25
CA LEU A 322 6.18 -19.02 -8.84
C LEU A 322 5.86 -20.52 -8.73
N HIS A 323 5.05 -21.08 -9.64
CA HIS A 323 4.80 -22.52 -9.65
C HIS A 323 6.01 -23.40 -9.99
N ASN A 324 7.06 -22.81 -10.57
CA ASN A 324 8.27 -23.55 -10.93
C ASN A 324 9.31 -23.61 -9.79
N VAL A 325 9.18 -22.79 -8.74
CA VAL A 325 10.08 -22.86 -7.58
C VAL A 325 9.72 -24.05 -6.69
N MET A 326 10.71 -24.62 -6.00
CA MET A 326 10.52 -25.83 -5.18
C MET A 326 9.58 -25.58 -4.00
N GLU A 327 9.63 -24.37 -3.47
CA GLU A 327 8.87 -23.86 -2.34
C GLU A 327 7.35 -23.84 -2.63
N SER A 328 6.94 -23.66 -3.89
CA SER A 328 5.54 -23.76 -4.30
C SER A 328 4.99 -25.18 -4.17
N ARG A 329 5.85 -26.22 -4.23
CA ARG A 329 5.42 -27.63 -4.18
C ARG A 329 5.26 -28.13 -2.75
N THR A 330 5.87 -27.45 -1.77
CA THR A 330 5.84 -27.85 -0.36
C THR A 330 4.54 -27.43 0.35
N GLN A 331 3.79 -26.48 -0.22
CA GLN A 331 2.52 -26.00 0.35
C GLN A 331 1.32 -26.93 0.10
N GLN A 332 1.39 -27.89 -0.83
CA GLN A 332 0.24 -28.76 -1.15
C GLN A 332 -0.01 -29.89 -0.14
N THR A 333 0.78 -30.01 0.93
CA THR A 333 0.64 -31.06 1.94
C THR A 333 0.24 -30.51 3.30
N SER A 334 -0.99 -30.01 3.41
CA SER A 334 -1.77 -30.02 4.66
C SER A 334 -3.23 -29.68 4.39
N GLU A 335 -3.91 -30.48 3.56
CA GLU A 335 -5.34 -30.72 3.79
C GLU A 335 -5.42 -31.43 5.14
N VAL A 336 -5.84 -30.70 6.17
CA VAL A 336 -6.22 -31.30 7.45
C VAL A 336 -7.43 -32.17 7.15
N ALA A 337 -7.26 -33.49 7.25
CA ALA A 337 -8.36 -34.44 7.19
C ALA A 337 -9.43 -33.98 8.20
N ALA A 338 -10.65 -33.80 7.69
CA ALA A 338 -11.81 -33.63 8.54
C ALA A 338 -12.00 -34.89 9.40
N ASP A 339 -11.98 -34.69 10.71
CA ASP A 339 -12.64 -35.51 11.73
C ASP A 339 -13.35 -34.55 12.70
#